data_AF-A0A0E2NVY4-F1
#
_entry.id   AF-A0A0E2NVY4-F1
#
_cell.length_a   1.000
_cell.length_b   1.000
_cell.length_c   1.000
_cell.angle_alpha   90.00
_cell.angle_beta   90.00
_cell.angle_gamma   90.00
#
_symmetry.space_group_name_H-M   'P 1'
#
loop_
_entity.id
_entity.type
_entity.pdbx_description
1 polymer ?
#
loop_
_entity_poly.entity_id
_entity_poly.type
_entity_poly.pdbx_seq_one_letter_code
_entity_poly.pdbx_strand_id
1 'polypeptide(L)' 'MLLLSLSGRAISRAADQPAGGGNYFAYDVGTRRVVHGWRPIDSLAPR' A
#
# COMPACT_ATOMS: atom_id res chain seq x y z
N MET A 1 -1.44 -11.72 9.53
CA MET A 1 -0.58 -12.94 9.60
C MET A 1 -0.60 -13.71 10.95
N LEU A 2 -1.74 -13.80 11.64
CA LEU A 2 -1.87 -14.68 12.82
C LEU A 2 -2.28 -16.10 12.40
N LEU A 3 -3.24 -16.20 11.47
CA LEU A 3 -3.76 -17.48 10.96
C LEU A 3 -2.65 -18.40 10.42
N LEU A 4 -1.72 -17.89 9.60
CA LEU A 4 -0.63 -18.71 9.07
C LEU A 4 0.33 -19.19 10.16
N SER A 5 0.69 -18.31 11.10
CA SER A 5 1.56 -18.64 12.23
C SER A 5 0.94 -19.74 13.09
N LEU A 6 -0.35 -19.62 13.44
CA LEU A 6 -1.09 -20.65 14.18
C LEU A 6 -1.28 -21.95 13.39
N SER A 7 -1.18 -21.91 12.06
CA SER A 7 -1.27 -23.09 11.19
C SER A 7 0.11 -23.70 10.86
N GLY A 8 1.20 -23.23 11.48
CA GLY A 8 2.56 -23.70 11.18
C GLY A 8 3.05 -23.38 9.78
N ARG A 9 2.41 -22.42 9.09
CA ARG A 9 2.76 -21.99 7.73
C ARG A 9 3.63 -20.75 7.78
N ALA A 10 4.57 -20.66 6.83
CA ALA A 10 5.37 -19.46 6.66
C ALA A 10 4.47 -18.22 6.47
N ILE A 11 4.83 -17.13 7.15
CA ILE A 11 4.18 -15.84 7.00
C ILE A 11 4.35 -15.38 5.55
N SER A 12 3.24 -15.06 4.88
CA SER A 12 3.24 -14.72 3.46
C SER A 12 2.28 -13.56 3.18
N ARG A 13 2.79 -12.55 2.47
CA ARG A 13 1.99 -11.40 2.03
C ARG A 13 0.82 -11.81 1.14
N ALA A 14 1.03 -12.79 0.26
CA ALA A 14 0.02 -13.26 -0.69
C ALA A 14 -1.22 -13.85 -0.01
N ALA A 15 -1.09 -14.29 1.25
CA ALA A 15 -2.18 -14.82 2.05
C ALA A 15 -2.80 -13.78 3.00
N ASP A 16 -2.24 -12.57 3.07
CA ASP A 16 -2.74 -11.46 3.90
C ASP A 16 -3.47 -10.42 3.03
N GLN A 17 -2.92 -10.12 1.85
CA GLN A 17 -3.38 -9.04 0.99
C GLN A 17 -3.31 -9.42 -0.51
N PRO A 18 -4.24 -8.92 -1.33
CA PRO A 18 -4.13 -8.99 -2.80
C PRO A 18 -2.84 -8.36 -3.32
N ALA A 19 -2.50 -8.63 -4.58
CA ALA A 19 -1.42 -7.92 -5.26
C ALA A 19 -1.66 -6.39 -5.27
N GLY A 20 -0.59 -5.61 -5.20
CA GLY A 20 -0.62 -4.14 -5.03
C GLY A 20 0.15 -3.69 -3.79
N GLY A 21 1.09 -2.75 -3.92
CA GLY A 21 2.06 -2.32 -2.91
C GLY A 21 1.54 -1.29 -1.90
N GLY A 22 0.26 -0.94 -1.99
CA GLY A 22 -0.38 0.10 -1.18
C GLY A 22 -0.69 1.36 -1.98
N ASN A 23 -1.02 2.44 -1.27
CA ASN A 23 -1.35 3.73 -1.86
C ASN A 23 -0.58 4.87 -1.21
N TYR A 24 -0.31 5.93 -1.96
CA TYR A 24 0.26 7.17 -1.46
C TYR A 24 -0.72 8.34 -1.62
N PHE A 25 -0.65 9.30 -0.70
CA PHE A 25 -1.41 10.54 -0.69
C PHE A 25 -0.44 11.71 -0.69
N ALA A 26 -0.77 12.76 -1.44
CA ALA A 26 0.10 13.92 -1.55
C ALA A 26 -0.64 15.18 -1.12
N TYR A 27 -0.03 15.89 -0.16
CA TYR A 27 -0.52 17.15 0.38
C TYR A 27 0.62 18.14 0.49
N ASP A 28 0.37 19.36 0.00
CA ASP A 28 1.28 20.48 0.11
C ASP A 28 0.97 21.27 1.38
N VAL A 29 1.93 21.28 2.31
CA VAL A 29 1.78 21.94 3.61
C VAL A 29 1.84 23.47 3.50
N GLY A 30 2.64 24.00 2.58
CA GLY A 30 2.83 25.45 2.42
C GLY A 30 1.58 26.15 1.89
N THR A 31 0.89 25.50 0.96
CA THR A 31 -0.34 25.99 0.31
C THR A 31 -1.62 25.41 0.93
N ARG A 32 -1.49 24.47 1.88
CA ARG A 32 -2.58 23.73 2.53
C ARG A 32 -3.53 23.07 1.53
N ARG A 33 -2.98 22.40 0.52
CA ARG A 33 -3.75 21.80 -0.58
C ARG A 33 -3.44 20.33 -0.77
N VAL A 34 -4.47 19.56 -1.07
CA VAL A 34 -4.33 18.19 -1.56
C VAL A 34 -3.82 18.26 -3.00
N VAL A 35 -2.66 17.67 -3.26
CA VAL A 35 -2.08 17.57 -4.62
C VAL A 35 -2.82 16.48 -5.39
N HIS A 36 -3.07 15.33 -4.75
CA HIS A 36 -3.98 14.30 -5.23
C HIS A 36 -4.44 13.39 -4.08
N GLY A 37 -5.59 12.71 -4.27
CA GLY A 37 -6.07 11.66 -3.36
C GLY A 37 -5.20 10.41 -3.35
N TRP A 38 -5.66 9.34 -2.69
CA TRP A 38 -4.95 8.07 -2.66
C TRP A 38 -4.72 7.51 -4.08
N ARG A 39 -3.47 7.19 -4.40
CA ARG A 39 -3.06 6.55 -5.67
C ARG A 39 -2.24 5.30 -5.41
N PRO A 40 -2.37 4.25 -6.24
CA PRO A 40 -1.55 3.05 -6.11
C PRO A 40 -0.06 3.39 -6.20
N ILE A 41 0.75 2.85 -5.30
CA ILE A 41 2.21 3.06 -5.36
C ILE A 41 2.87 2.27 -6.50
N ASP A 42 2.22 1.19 -6.94
CA ASP A 42 2.70 0.33 -8.02
C ASP A 42 2.31 0.83 -9.42
N SER A 43 1.50 1.89 -9.53
CA SER A 43 1.25 2.49 -10.83
C SER A 43 2.56 3.14 -11.29
N LEU A 44 3.15 2.62 -12.38
CA LEU A 44 4.34 3.16 -13.03
C LEU A 44 4.32 4.69 -12.94
N ALA A 45 5.26 5.25 -12.16
CA ALA A 45 5.42 6.70 -12.12
C ALA A 45 5.61 7.18 -13.57
N PRO A 46 4.93 8.26 -14.00
CA PRO A 46 5.25 8.89 -15.27
C PRO A 46 6.75 9.21 -15.27
N ARG A 47 7.46 8.81 -16.33
CA ARG A 47 8.85 9.22 -16.57
C ARG A 47 8.98 10.73 -16.64
#